data_AF-A0A2H8TWP7-F1
#
_entry.id   AF-A0A2H8TWP7-F1
#
_cell.length_a   1.000
_cell.length_b   1.000
_cell.length_c   1.000
_cell.angle_alpha   90.00
_cell.angle_beta   90.00
_cell.angle_gamma   90.00
#
_symmetry.space_group_name_H-M   'P 1'
#
loop_
_entity.id
_entity.type
_entity.pdbx_description
1 polymer ?
#
loop_
_entity_poly.entity_id
_entity_poly.type
_entity_poly.pdbx_seq_one_letter_code
_entity_poly.pdbx_strand_id
1 'polypeptide(L)'
;INENAVLIMNEINEGFYAWLTVNLMNNTLKNFNNTIAVLDLRDSSLQIIFYLPPKNLQNYESQFVKQYTIMGIERHFYNQSHLDFGLMEMRIKILTINNDNKKYSSPC
;
A
#
# COMPACT_ATOMS: atom_id res chain seq x y z
N ILE A 1 -20.20 -21.75 -7.54
CA ILE A 1 -19.12 -20.75 -7.74
C ILE A 1 -19.09 -19.91 -6.48
N ASN A 2 -17.94 -19.72 -5.85
CA ASN A 2 -17.85 -18.86 -4.65
C ASN A 2 -18.12 -17.41 -5.06
N GLU A 3 -19.02 -16.71 -4.36
CA GLU A 3 -19.39 -15.31 -4.66
C GLU A 3 -18.19 -14.36 -4.57
N ASN A 4 -17.14 -14.75 -3.85
CA ASN A 4 -15.89 -13.99 -3.72
C ASN A 4 -14.85 -14.33 -4.81
N ALA A 5 -15.22 -15.09 -5.85
CA ALA A 5 -14.29 -15.42 -6.93
C ALA A 5 -14.00 -14.24 -7.87
N VAL A 6 -14.93 -13.29 -7.99
CA VAL A 6 -14.80 -12.10 -8.84
C VAL A 6 -15.26 -10.87 -8.05
N LEU A 7 -14.32 -9.98 -7.75
CA LEU A 7 -14.58 -8.72 -7.06
C LEU A 7 -13.51 -7.70 -7.42
N ILE A 8 -13.84 -6.41 -7.25
CA ILE A 8 -12.83 -5.35 -7.25
C ILE A 8 -12.03 -5.50 -5.96
N MET A 9 -10.74 -5.79 -6.11
CA MET A 9 -9.83 -5.92 -4.98
C MET A 9 -9.76 -4.59 -4.22
N ASN A 10 -9.99 -4.64 -2.91
CA ASN A 10 -9.83 -3.45 -2.08
C ASN A 10 -8.34 -3.09 -1.92
N GLU A 11 -8.06 -1.82 -1.63
CA GLU A 11 -6.70 -1.28 -1.57
C GLU A 11 -5.84 -1.92 -0.48
N ILE A 12 -6.45 -2.32 0.63
CA ILE A 12 -5.78 -2.99 1.75
C ILE A 12 -5.25 -4.36 1.31
N ASN A 13 -6.07 -5.14 0.60
CA ASN A 13 -5.70 -6.43 0.03
C ASN A 13 -4.67 -6.26 -1.09
N GLU A 14 -4.81 -5.22 -1.93
CA GLU A 14 -3.85 -4.91 -2.98
C GLU A 14 -2.43 -4.77 -2.43
N GLY A 15 -2.23 -3.88 -1.45
CA GLY A 15 -0.93 -3.72 -0.81
C GLY A 15 -0.43 -5.01 -0.16
N PHE A 16 -1.32 -5.74 0.53
CA PHE A 16 -0.95 -7.01 1.17
C PHE A 16 -0.48 -8.08 0.18
N TYR A 17 -1.16 -8.25 -0.95
CA TYR A 17 -0.75 -9.22 -1.96
C TYR A 17 0.51 -8.79 -2.70
N ALA A 18 0.74 -7.49 -2.92
CA ALA A 18 2.01 -6.99 -3.44
C ALA A 18 3.17 -7.32 -2.48
N TRP A 19 3.00 -7.05 -1.19
CA TRP A 19 3.97 -7.41 -0.14
C TRP A 19 4.23 -8.92 -0.07
N LEU A 20 3.17 -9.73 -0.10
CA LEU A 20 3.28 -11.18 -0.08
C LEU A 20 4.08 -11.69 -1.28
N THR A 21 3.81 -11.14 -2.47
CA THR A 21 4.50 -11.48 -3.71
C THR A 21 6.00 -11.20 -3.60
N VAL A 22 6.38 -9.99 -3.20
CA VAL A 22 7.80 -9.61 -3.04
C VAL A 22 8.51 -10.51 -2.02
N ASN A 23 7.90 -10.75 -0.87
CA ASN A 23 8.54 -11.52 0.19
C ASN A 23 8.56 -13.03 -0.09
N LEU A 24 7.59 -13.54 -0.85
CA LEU A 24 7.59 -14.92 -1.34
C LEU A 24 8.72 -15.11 -2.37
N MET A 25 8.83 -14.22 -3.36
CA MET A 25 9.87 -14.28 -4.39
C MET A 25 11.29 -14.14 -3.82
N ASN A 26 11.46 -13.36 -2.75
CA ASN A 26 12.74 -13.18 -2.08
C ASN A 26 12.98 -14.18 -0.93
N ASN A 27 12.05 -15.12 -0.69
CA ASN A 27 12.15 -16.14 0.37
C ASN A 27 12.42 -15.55 1.78
N THR A 28 11.90 -14.36 2.06
CA THR A 28 12.06 -13.64 3.35
C THR A 28 10.99 -14.00 4.37
N LEU A 29 9.93 -14.69 3.97
CA LEU A 29 8.84 -15.13 4.86
C LEU A 29 9.28 -16.09 5.98
N LYS A 30 10.47 -16.71 5.85
CA LYS A 30 11.08 -17.57 6.89
C LYS A 30 11.49 -16.78 8.14
N ASN A 31 11.87 -15.51 7.97
CA ASN A 31 12.23 -14.62 9.08
C ASN A 31 11.61 -13.25 8.83
N PHE A 32 10.54 -12.95 9.55
CA PHE A 32 9.77 -11.72 9.36
C PHE A 32 10.53 -10.44 9.66
N ASN A 33 11.58 -10.51 10.48
CA ASN A 33 12.46 -9.36 10.70
C ASN A 33 13.25 -8.97 9.44
N ASN A 34 13.32 -9.85 8.44
CA ASN A 34 14.01 -9.63 7.17
C ASN A 34 13.01 -9.38 6.02
N THR A 35 11.73 -9.20 6.33
CA THR A 35 10.75 -8.92 5.28
C THR A 35 10.98 -7.54 4.68
N ILE A 36 10.75 -7.46 3.37
CA ILE A 36 10.94 -6.26 2.56
C ILE A 36 9.65 -5.46 2.62
N ALA A 37 9.77 -4.18 2.96
CA ALA A 37 8.67 -3.22 2.84
C ALA A 37 8.33 -3.01 1.37
N VAL A 38 7.06 -2.81 1.06
CA VAL A 38 6.60 -2.54 -0.31
C VAL A 38 5.97 -1.16 -0.37
N LEU A 39 6.42 -0.40 -1.38
CA LEU A 39 5.80 0.83 -1.83
C LEU A 39 5.30 0.55 -3.25
N ASP A 40 4.00 0.55 -3.45
CA ASP A 40 3.36 0.29 -4.74
C ASP A 40 2.71 1.59 -5.24
N LEU A 41 3.29 2.15 -6.30
CA LEU A 41 2.81 3.37 -6.93
C LEU A 41 2.05 3.02 -8.20
N ARG A 42 0.75 3.30 -8.19
CA ARG A 42 -0.14 3.13 -9.33
C ARG A 42 -0.60 4.49 -9.84
N ASP A 43 -1.47 4.52 -10.85
CA ASP A 43 -1.95 5.77 -11.43
C ASP A 43 -2.84 6.59 -10.49
N SER A 44 -3.69 5.91 -9.71
CA SER A 44 -4.64 6.56 -8.79
C SER A 44 -4.23 6.52 -7.33
N SER A 45 -3.40 5.57 -6.91
CA SER A 45 -3.07 5.35 -5.51
C SER A 45 -1.59 5.09 -5.27
N LEU A 46 -1.18 5.31 -4.01
CA LEU A 46 0.09 4.86 -3.47
C LEU A 46 -0.19 3.97 -2.25
N GLN A 47 0.32 2.75 -2.25
CA GLN A 47 0.22 1.82 -1.13
C GLN A 47 1.57 1.68 -0.43
N ILE A 48 1.55 1.75 0.90
CA ILE A 48 2.72 1.54 1.75
C ILE A 48 2.41 0.42 2.73
N ILE A 49 3.24 -0.62 2.71
CA ILE A 49 3.03 -1.78 3.57
C ILE A 49 4.35 -2.38 4.06
N PHE A 50 4.38 -2.71 5.35
CA PHE A 50 5.49 -3.42 5.97
C PHE A 50 5.05 -4.16 7.23
N TYR A 51 5.81 -5.19 7.58
CA TYR A 51 5.60 -5.93 8.82
C TYR A 51 5.84 -5.05 10.04
N LEU A 52 4.91 -5.07 10.99
CA LEU A 52 5.04 -4.41 12.29
C LEU A 52 5.30 -5.45 13.39
N PRO A 53 6.51 -5.45 13.99
CA PRO A 53 6.78 -6.24 15.17
C PRO A 53 5.86 -5.82 16.34
N PRO A 54 5.44 -6.74 17.22
CA PRO A 54 4.55 -6.43 18.35
C PRO A 54 5.03 -5.26 19.23
N LYS A 55 6.35 -5.16 19.44
CA LYS A 55 6.99 -4.07 20.21
C LYS A 55 6.81 -2.67 19.62
N ASN A 56 6.48 -2.56 18.33
CA ASN A 56 6.30 -1.28 17.62
C ASN A 56 4.83 -0.89 17.48
N LEU A 57 3.87 -1.76 17.83
CA LEU A 57 2.44 -1.54 17.59
C LEU A 57 1.92 -0.24 18.21
N GLN A 58 2.40 0.11 19.41
CA GLN A 58 1.98 1.31 20.13
C GLN A 58 2.39 2.62 19.45
N ASN A 59 3.32 2.58 18.50
CA ASN A 59 3.84 3.76 17.81
C ASN A 59 3.01 4.17 16.59
N TYR A 60 1.99 3.37 16.22
CA TYR A 60 1.20 3.59 15.01
C TYR A 60 -0.27 3.73 15.36
N GLU A 61 -0.97 4.58 14.60
CA GLU A 61 -2.41 4.72 14.72
C GLU A 61 -3.11 3.41 14.33
N SER A 62 -4.08 2.99 15.14
CA SER A 62 -4.78 1.71 14.97
C SER A 62 -5.45 1.56 13.61
N GLN A 63 -5.87 2.67 12.97
CA GLN A 63 -6.49 2.66 11.66
C GLN A 63 -5.57 2.14 10.54
N PHE A 64 -4.25 2.29 10.69
CA PHE A 64 -3.26 1.84 9.69
C PHE A 64 -2.63 0.49 10.05
N VAL A 65 -2.92 -0.04 11.23
CA VAL A 65 -2.46 -1.38 11.64
C VAL A 65 -3.48 -2.41 11.19
N LYS A 66 -3.05 -3.38 10.39
CA LYS A 66 -3.86 -4.49 9.90
C LYS A 66 -3.28 -5.82 10.34
N GLN A 67 -4.16 -6.77 10.62
CA GLN A 67 -3.80 -8.12 11.04
C GLN A 67 -4.07 -9.11 9.91
N TYR A 68 -3.08 -9.96 9.63
CA TYR A 68 -3.19 -11.04 8.65
C TYR A 68 -2.65 -12.35 9.23
N THR A 69 -3.26 -13.45 8.84
CA THR A 69 -2.76 -14.79 9.17
C THR A 69 -1.85 -15.27 8.05
N ILE A 70 -0.57 -15.47 8.35
CA ILE A 70 0.42 -15.99 7.39
C ILE A 70 1.05 -17.23 7.99
N MET A 71 0.96 -18.35 7.25
CA MET A 71 1.47 -19.66 7.70
C MET A 71 0.93 -20.06 9.08
N GLY A 72 -0.36 -19.78 9.33
CA GLY A 72 -1.03 -20.10 10.59
C GLY A 72 -0.69 -19.17 11.77
N ILE A 73 0.11 -18.12 11.56
CA ILE A 73 0.49 -17.17 12.60
C ILE A 73 -0.11 -15.81 12.29
N GLU A 74 -0.79 -15.23 13.27
CA GLU A 74 -1.31 -13.86 13.21
C GLU A 74 -0.17 -12.86 13.29
N ARG A 75 -0.14 -11.92 12.35
CA ARG A 75 0.90 -10.91 12.23
C ARG A 75 0.30 -9.55 11.93
N HIS A 76 0.98 -8.52 12.41
CA HIS A 76 0.55 -7.15 12.24
C HIS A 76 1.39 -6.44 11.19
N PHE A 77 0.74 -5.54 10.48
CA PHE A 77 1.31 -4.79 9.37
C PHE A 77 0.85 -3.36 9.45
N TYR A 78 1.76 -2.45 9.16
CA TYR A 78 1.35 -1.13 8.71
C TYR A 78 0.90 -1.31 7.27
N ASN A 79 -0.33 -0.89 6.95
CA ASN A 79 -0.86 -0.94 5.61
C ASN A 79 -1.76 0.27 5.40
N GLN A 80 -1.27 1.21 4.60
CA GLN A 80 -1.97 2.44 4.26
C GLN A 80 -2.02 2.59 2.74
N SER A 81 -3.21 2.95 2.28
CA SER A 81 -3.46 3.38 0.90
C SER A 81 -3.71 4.88 0.90
N HIS A 82 -2.95 5.59 0.07
CA HIS A 82 -3.14 7.01 -0.20
C HIS A 82 -3.87 7.14 -1.54
N LEU A 83 -5.19 7.24 -1.46
CA LEU A 83 -6.03 7.57 -2.61
C LEU A 83 -5.68 8.96 -3.14
N ASP A 84 -5.68 9.08 -4.46
CA ASP A 84 -5.35 10.29 -5.21
C ASP A 84 -3.89 10.76 -5.06
N PHE A 85 -3.01 9.89 -4.57
CA PHE A 85 -1.55 10.08 -4.55
C PHE A 85 -0.84 9.24 -5.62
N GLY A 86 -1.61 8.57 -6.49
CA GLY A 86 -1.04 7.89 -7.63
C GLY A 86 -0.40 8.83 -8.64
N LEU A 87 0.38 8.27 -9.56
CA LEU A 87 1.21 9.01 -10.49
C LEU A 87 0.41 9.99 -11.36
N MET A 88 -0.74 9.57 -11.90
CA MET A 88 -1.57 10.42 -12.76
C MET A 88 -2.35 11.43 -11.92
N GLU A 89 -2.93 10.99 -10.80
CA GLU A 89 -3.67 11.88 -9.89
C GLU A 89 -2.81 13.01 -9.35
N MET A 90 -1.56 12.72 -8.97
CA MET A 90 -0.62 13.76 -8.55
C MET A 90 -0.27 14.72 -9.68
N ARG A 91 -0.10 14.23 -10.92
CA ARG A 91 0.13 15.12 -12.07
C ARG A 91 -1.05 16.05 -12.31
N ILE A 92 -2.28 15.54 -12.25
CA ILE A 92 -3.49 16.36 -12.35
C ILE A 92 -3.47 17.41 -11.24
N LYS A 93 -3.30 17.01 -9.98
CA LYS A 93 -3.26 17.93 -8.83
C LYS A 93 -2.21 19.02 -8.96
N ILE A 94 -1.00 18.69 -9.42
CA ILE A 94 0.08 19.67 -9.66
C ILE A 94 -0.32 20.65 -10.76
N LEU A 95 -0.86 20.15 -11.88
CA LEU A 95 -1.23 20.98 -13.02
C LEU A 95 -2.48 21.84 -12.75
N THR A 96 -3.38 21.42 -11.87
CA THR A 96 -4.63 22.13 -11.54
C THR A 96 -4.55 22.97 -10.27
N ILE A 97 -3.41 23.00 -9.57
CA ILE A 97 -3.28 23.62 -8.24
C ILE A 97 -3.70 25.10 -8.21
N ASN A 98 -3.59 25.81 -9.34
CA ASN A 98 -3.85 27.24 -9.44
C ASN A 98 -5.10 27.61 -10.26
N ASN A 99 -5.92 26.66 -10.72
CA ASN A 99 -7.24 26.83 -11.37
C ASN A 99 -7.42 28.01 -12.37
N ASP A 100 -6.33 28.51 -12.93
CA ASP A 100 -6.30 29.61 -13.87
C ASP A 100 -6.38 29.03 -15.28
N ASN A 101 -7.31 29.50 -16.12
CA ASN A 101 -7.41 29.10 -17.54
C ASN A 101 -6.25 29.64 -18.41
N LYS A 102 -5.03 29.68 -17.88
CA LYS A 102 -3.81 30.16 -18.55
C LYS A 102 -3.06 28.97 -19.15
N LYS A 103 -2.21 29.24 -20.15
CA LYS A 103 -1.22 28.25 -20.61
C LYS A 103 -0.29 27.90 -19.45
N TYR A 104 -0.33 26.64 -19.03
CA TYR A 104 0.54 26.13 -17.99
C TYR A 104 1.91 25.79 -18.57
N SER A 105 2.95 26.39 -18.00
CA SER A 105 4.33 25.93 -18.14
C SER A 105 4.74 25.35 -16.80
N SER A 106 4.82 24.02 -16.71
CA SER A 106 5.32 23.32 -15.54
C SER A 106 6.83 23.07 -15.70
N PRO A 107 7.67 23.34 -14.69
CA PRO A 107 9.06 22.88 -14.69
C PRO A 107 9.20 21.37 -14.40
N CYS A 108 8.09 20.72 -13.99
CA CYS A 108 7.94 19.27 -13.86
C CYS A 108 7.38 18.66 -15.14
#